data_AF-A0A4Y7T4F4-F1
#
_entry.id   AF-A0A4Y7T4F4-F1
#
_cell.length_a   1.000
_cell.length_b   1.000
_cell.length_c   1.000
_cell.angle_alpha   90.00
_cell.angle_beta   90.00
_cell.angle_gamma   90.00
#
_symmetry.space_group_name_H-M   'P 1'
#
loop_
_entity.id
_entity.type
_entity.pdbx_description
1 polymer ?
#
loop_
_entity_poly.entity_id
_entity_poly.type
_entity_poly.pdbx_seq_one_letter_code
_entity_poly.pdbx_strand_id
1 'polypeptide(L)'
;MPKDAPATPSRRAAGAPSRPPRKLPRKSPQKNKEADSVDESQWRPTSISAGATINRTNALQVYRLKKDHLDGLSYRMEEKEIMIPGGLKKVQTFIYSERTIELQAWRLHGGPEGFEAYLQKLRTAHKLRSPEKKFKCPAAYDSFQPPNAATSASTSTTERSNAAATASPSTSPT
;
A
#
# COMPACT_ATOMS: atom_id res chain seq x y z
N MET A 1 -20.71 -26.39 -66.29
CA MET A 1 -21.99 -26.91 -65.77
C MET A 1 -21.91 -26.94 -64.25
N PRO A 2 -22.73 -26.15 -63.54
CA PRO A 2 -22.67 -26.01 -62.08
C PRO A 2 -23.37 -27.16 -61.34
N LYS A 3 -22.80 -27.48 -60.16
CA LYS A 3 -23.19 -28.52 -59.19
C LYS A 3 -24.33 -28.05 -58.27
N ASP A 4 -25.02 -29.06 -57.77
CA ASP A 4 -26.24 -29.09 -56.95
C ASP A 4 -26.26 -28.20 -55.69
N ALA A 5 -27.47 -27.76 -55.33
CA ALA A 5 -27.83 -27.31 -53.99
C ALA A 5 -29.21 -27.86 -53.59
N PRO A 6 -29.36 -28.61 -52.49
CA PRO A 6 -30.66 -28.96 -51.94
C PRO A 6 -31.14 -27.99 -50.84
N ALA A 7 -32.46 -27.89 -50.79
CA ALA A 7 -33.26 -26.93 -50.04
C ALA A 7 -33.25 -27.09 -48.51
N THR A 8 -33.43 -25.96 -47.84
CA THR A 8 -33.66 -25.79 -46.40
C THR A 8 -35.15 -25.96 -46.05
N PRO A 9 -35.50 -26.68 -44.97
CA PRO A 9 -36.78 -26.49 -44.30
C PRO A 9 -36.65 -25.65 -43.02
N SER A 10 -37.45 -24.59 -43.05
CA SER A 10 -37.85 -23.70 -41.96
C SER A 10 -38.59 -24.44 -40.83
N ARG A 11 -38.26 -24.13 -39.58
CA ARG A 11 -39.22 -24.24 -38.47
C ARG A 11 -38.98 -23.17 -37.40
N ARG A 12 -39.94 -22.24 -37.29
CA ARG A 12 -40.15 -21.33 -36.16
C ARG A 12 -40.50 -22.13 -34.89
N ALA A 13 -40.02 -21.70 -33.72
CA ALA A 13 -40.82 -20.93 -32.75
C ALA A 13 -40.27 -21.01 -31.30
N ALA A 14 -40.28 -19.84 -30.66
CA ALA A 14 -40.54 -19.58 -29.24
C ALA A 14 -39.55 -20.11 -28.17
N GLY A 15 -38.82 -19.17 -27.55
CA GLY A 15 -38.10 -19.40 -26.30
C GLY A 15 -37.38 -18.16 -25.76
N ALA A 16 -38.13 -17.28 -25.09
CA ALA A 16 -37.72 -16.29 -24.08
C ALA A 16 -36.45 -15.43 -24.28
N PRO A 17 -36.54 -14.08 -24.31
CA PRO A 17 -35.37 -13.24 -24.05
C PRO A 17 -35.00 -13.37 -22.57
N SER A 18 -34.01 -14.21 -22.27
CA SER A 18 -33.35 -14.26 -20.96
C SER A 18 -32.64 -12.91 -20.73
N ARG A 19 -33.36 -11.99 -20.08
CA ARG A 19 -32.77 -10.75 -19.55
C ARG A 19 -31.65 -11.14 -18.58
N PRO A 20 -30.40 -10.68 -18.79
CA PRO A 20 -29.35 -10.90 -17.81
C PRO A 20 -29.79 -10.27 -16.47
N PRO A 21 -29.56 -10.94 -15.32
CA PRO A 21 -29.96 -10.42 -14.03
C PRO A 21 -29.33 -9.05 -13.81
N ARG A 22 -30.20 -8.04 -13.69
CA ARG A 22 -29.84 -6.65 -13.43
C ARG A 22 -29.18 -6.61 -12.05
N LYS A 23 -27.85 -6.57 -12.03
CA LYS A 23 -27.06 -6.43 -10.80
C LYS A 23 -27.56 -5.20 -10.05
N LEU A 24 -28.21 -5.41 -8.91
CA LEU A 24 -28.58 -4.34 -8.00
C LEU A 24 -27.29 -3.60 -7.58
N PRO A 25 -27.26 -2.26 -7.61
CA PRO A 25 -26.13 -1.52 -7.07
C PRO A 25 -26.09 -1.76 -5.56
N ARG A 26 -25.16 -2.60 -5.11
CA ARG A 26 -24.79 -2.72 -3.70
C ARG A 26 -24.25 -1.35 -3.25
N LYS A 27 -25.12 -0.54 -2.68
CA LYS A 27 -24.74 0.62 -1.87
C LYS A 27 -24.16 0.06 -0.57
N SER A 28 -22.86 -0.19 -0.59
CA SER A 28 -22.10 -0.40 0.64
C SER A 28 -21.90 0.95 1.32
N PRO A 29 -22.41 1.15 2.55
CA PRO A 29 -22.04 2.29 3.35
C PRO A 29 -20.62 2.05 3.86
N GLN A 30 -19.60 2.45 3.10
CA GLN A 30 -18.29 2.68 3.69
C GLN A 30 -18.39 3.99 4.47
N LYS A 31 -18.96 3.90 5.68
CA LYS A 31 -18.74 4.91 6.70
C LYS A 31 -17.24 4.87 6.96
N ASN A 32 -16.51 5.86 6.43
CA ASN A 32 -15.12 6.10 6.78
C ASN A 32 -15.11 6.28 8.29
N LYS A 33 -14.69 5.22 8.99
CA LYS A 33 -14.36 5.31 10.40
C LYS A 33 -13.09 6.15 10.40
N GLU A 34 -13.22 7.45 10.64
CA GLU A 34 -12.08 8.28 11.03
C GLU A 34 -11.43 7.55 12.19
N ALA A 35 -10.27 6.96 11.93
CA ALA A 35 -9.50 6.30 12.97
C ALA A 35 -9.20 7.39 14.00
N ASP A 36 -9.48 7.09 15.27
CA ASP A 36 -9.11 7.95 16.39
C ASP A 36 -7.65 8.37 16.16
N SER A 37 -7.44 9.68 16.03
CA SER A 37 -6.16 10.23 15.62
C SER A 37 -5.15 9.99 16.74
N VAL A 38 -4.44 8.87 16.65
CA VAL A 38 -3.31 8.56 17.53
C VAL A 38 -2.31 9.70 17.38
N ASP A 39 -1.83 10.22 18.51
CA ASP A 39 -0.85 11.31 18.53
C ASP A 39 0.37 10.92 17.69
N GLU A 40 0.65 11.71 16.66
CA GLU A 40 1.76 11.47 15.73
C GLU A 40 3.11 11.50 16.44
N SER A 41 3.19 12.21 17.58
CA SER A 41 4.37 12.30 18.42
C SER A 41 4.75 10.97 19.07
N GLN A 42 3.79 10.05 19.20
CA GLN A 42 4.01 8.72 19.76
C GLN A 42 4.43 7.70 18.70
N TRP A 43 4.43 8.08 17.42
CA TRP A 43 4.81 7.15 16.37
C TRP A 43 6.31 6.88 16.40
N ARG A 44 6.65 5.62 16.14
CA ARG A 44 8.04 5.21 16.00
C ARG A 44 8.72 6.02 14.88
N PRO A 45 10.04 6.24 14.97
CA PRO A 45 10.78 6.87 13.89
C PRO A 45 10.67 6.07 12.59
N THR A 46 10.54 6.77 11.46
CA THR A 46 10.48 6.15 10.13
C THR A 46 11.79 5.41 9.82
N SER A 47 11.70 4.18 9.32
CA SER A 47 12.87 3.38 8.90
C SER A 47 13.47 3.85 7.56
N ILE A 48 12.71 4.69 6.84
CA ILE A 48 13.05 5.19 5.51
C ILE A 48 14.09 6.32 5.61
N SER A 49 15.09 6.27 4.73
CA SER A 49 16.12 7.31 4.67
C SER A 49 15.55 8.65 4.19
N ALA A 50 16.09 9.77 4.67
CA ALA A 50 15.57 11.10 4.35
C ALA A 50 15.64 11.45 2.86
N GLY A 51 16.58 10.87 2.12
CA GLY A 51 16.74 11.04 0.67
C GLY A 51 15.95 10.05 -0.18
N ALA A 52 15.21 9.11 0.41
CA ALA A 52 14.45 8.13 -0.35
C ALA A 52 13.25 8.80 -1.04
N THR A 53 13.10 8.51 -2.33
CA THR A 53 12.04 9.04 -3.17
C THR A 53 11.27 7.94 -3.88
N ILE A 54 9.99 8.15 -4.12
CA ILE A 54 9.11 7.18 -4.75
C ILE A 54 8.23 7.82 -5.83
N ASN A 55 8.03 7.10 -6.94
CA ASN A 55 7.11 7.50 -8.00
C ASN A 55 5.65 7.41 -7.54
N ARG A 56 4.78 8.30 -8.06
CA ARG A 56 3.33 8.27 -7.81
C ARG A 56 2.71 6.87 -7.91
N THR A 57 2.97 6.17 -9.01
CA THR A 57 2.38 4.85 -9.28
C THR A 57 2.82 3.83 -8.23
N ASN A 58 4.08 3.89 -7.80
CA ASN A 58 4.60 3.01 -6.76
C ASN A 58 4.01 3.38 -5.40
N ALA A 59 3.91 4.66 -5.06
CA ALA A 59 3.27 5.10 -3.81
C ALA A 59 1.85 4.54 -3.67
N LEU A 60 1.02 4.68 -4.71
CA LEU A 60 -0.35 4.14 -4.72
C LEU A 60 -0.39 2.62 -4.58
N GLN A 61 0.49 1.89 -5.25
CA GLN A 61 0.48 0.43 -5.24
C GLN A 61 1.06 -0.16 -3.96
N VAL A 62 2.16 0.41 -3.47
CA VAL A 62 3.00 -0.14 -2.41
C VAL A 62 2.45 0.25 -1.04
N TYR A 63 2.08 1.53 -0.86
CA TYR A 63 1.48 2.04 0.38
C TYR A 63 -0.05 1.99 0.38
N ARG A 64 -0.65 1.46 -0.70
CA ARG A 64 -2.11 1.27 -0.83
C ARG A 64 -2.92 2.54 -0.67
N LEU A 65 -2.31 3.66 -1.04
CA LEU A 65 -2.93 4.97 -1.05
C LEU A 65 -3.82 5.15 -2.28
N LYS A 66 -4.76 6.10 -2.16
CA LYS A 66 -5.58 6.61 -3.26
C LYS A 66 -4.98 7.90 -3.79
N LYS A 67 -5.39 8.29 -4.99
CA LYS A 67 -4.94 9.53 -5.64
C LYS A 67 -5.20 10.75 -4.75
N ASP A 68 -6.38 10.81 -4.15
CA ASP A 68 -6.85 11.91 -3.31
C ASP A 68 -6.00 12.08 -2.04
N HIS A 69 -5.37 11.00 -1.55
CA HIS A 69 -4.50 11.07 -0.37
C HIS A 69 -3.11 11.64 -0.68
N LEU A 70 -2.75 11.74 -1.95
CA LEU A 70 -1.50 12.35 -2.42
C LEU A 70 -1.68 13.83 -2.77
N ASP A 71 -2.92 14.30 -2.87
CA ASP A 71 -3.19 15.70 -3.17
C ASP A 71 -2.80 16.57 -1.97
N GLY A 72 -2.05 17.64 -2.24
CA GLY A 72 -1.47 18.51 -1.22
C GLY A 72 -0.07 18.09 -0.72
N LEU A 73 0.44 16.92 -1.11
CA LEU A 73 1.82 16.56 -0.81
C LEU A 73 2.79 17.24 -1.78
N SER A 74 3.94 17.71 -1.27
CA SER A 74 5.01 18.25 -2.10
C SER A 74 5.61 17.16 -2.98
N TYR A 75 5.79 17.45 -4.27
CA TYR A 75 6.41 16.56 -5.23
C TYR A 75 7.38 17.31 -6.15
N ARG A 76 8.36 16.58 -6.68
CA ARG A 76 9.23 17.03 -7.76
C ARG A 76 8.74 16.40 -9.06
N MET A 77 8.66 17.19 -10.13
CA MET A 77 8.44 16.66 -11.48
C MET A 77 9.79 16.34 -12.12
N GLU A 78 9.90 15.16 -12.69
CA GLU A 78 11.06 14.75 -13.48
C GLU A 78 10.60 14.25 -14.84
N GLU A 79 11.35 14.59 -15.88
CA GLU A 79 11.12 14.06 -17.23
C GLU A 79 12.00 12.83 -17.41
N LYS A 80 11.38 11.70 -17.72
CA LYS A 80 12.08 10.44 -17.99
C LYS A 80 11.81 10.01 -19.43
N GLU A 81 12.88 9.70 -20.14
CA GLU A 81 12.78 9.10 -21.46
C GLU A 81 12.56 7.59 -21.31
N ILE A 82 11.49 7.09 -21.92
CA ILE A 82 11.17 5.66 -21.96
C ILE A 82 11.21 5.19 -23.41
N MET A 83 11.78 4.00 -23.62
CA MET A 83 11.77 3.33 -24.91
C MET A 83 10.42 2.65 -25.11
N ILE A 84 9.70 3.04 -26.16
CA ILE A 84 8.45 2.39 -26.57
C ILE A 84 8.64 1.79 -27.98
N PRO A 85 7.85 0.78 -28.37
CA PRO A 85 7.83 0.32 -29.77
C PRO A 85 7.51 1.53 -30.68
N GLY A 86 8.48 1.92 -31.52
CA GLY A 86 8.37 3.09 -32.39
C GLY A 86 9.20 4.32 -31.97
N GLY A 87 9.96 4.26 -30.88
CA GLY A 87 10.98 5.28 -30.57
C GLY A 87 11.10 5.65 -29.09
N LEU A 88 11.88 6.70 -28.82
CA LEU A 88 12.03 7.29 -27.49
C LEU A 88 10.88 8.27 -27.23
N LYS A 89 10.22 8.13 -26.08
CA LYS A 89 9.17 9.05 -25.64
C LYS A 89 9.53 9.63 -24.28
N LYS A 90 9.50 10.95 -24.17
CA LYS A 90 9.64 11.64 -22.89
C LYS A 90 8.31 11.61 -22.13
N VAL A 91 8.37 11.17 -20.87
CA VAL A 91 7.21 11.06 -19.98
C VAL A 91 7.54 11.76 -18.67
N GLN A 92 6.61 12.62 -18.23
CA GLN A 92 6.71 13.26 -16.92
C GLN A 92 6.31 12.28 -15.82
N THR A 93 7.14 12.21 -14.78
CA THR A 93 6.88 11.44 -13.55
C THR A 93 6.85 12.38 -12.35
N PHE A 94 6.03 12.01 -11.37
CA PHE A 94 5.91 12.73 -10.11
C PHE A 94 6.65 11.94 -9.02
N ILE A 95 7.68 12.56 -8.47
CA ILE A 95 8.56 12.02 -7.45
C ILE A 95 8.17 12.61 -6.10
N TYR A 96 7.84 11.75 -5.14
CA TYR A 96 7.46 12.12 -3.78
C TYR A 96 8.54 11.67 -2.79
N SER A 97 8.66 12.37 -1.66
CA SER A 97 9.46 11.87 -0.53
C SER A 97 8.79 10.63 0.04
N GLU A 98 9.52 9.51 0.10
CA GLU A 98 8.95 8.25 0.54
C GLU A 98 8.56 8.29 2.04
N ARG A 99 9.32 9.02 2.86
CA ARG A 99 8.99 9.27 4.27
C ARG A 99 7.63 9.96 4.44
N THR A 100 7.34 10.95 3.60
CA THR A 100 6.06 11.68 3.67
C THR A 100 4.89 10.77 3.29
N ILE A 101 5.09 9.91 2.30
CA ILE A 101 4.12 8.90 1.87
C ILE A 101 3.84 7.88 2.98
N GLU A 102 4.89 7.42 3.67
CA GLU A 102 4.76 6.51 4.82
C GLU A 102 3.93 7.12 5.94
N LEU A 103 4.26 8.35 6.36
CA LEU A 103 3.49 9.04 7.40
C LEU A 103 2.03 9.23 7.01
N GLN A 104 1.76 9.54 5.74
CA GLN A 104 0.39 9.64 5.24
C GLN A 104 -0.35 8.29 5.28
N ALA A 105 0.35 7.19 5.01
CA ALA A 105 -0.22 5.85 5.16
C ALA A 105 -0.51 5.53 6.65
N TRP A 106 0.40 5.89 7.56
CA TRP A 106 0.19 5.72 8.99
C TRP A 106 -1.03 6.52 9.48
N ARG A 107 -1.18 7.78 9.07
CA ARG A 107 -2.37 8.61 9.36
C ARG A 107 -3.68 7.91 9.00
N LEU A 108 -3.74 7.30 7.81
CA LEU A 108 -4.94 6.62 7.34
C LEU A 108 -5.27 5.32 8.10
N HIS A 109 -4.26 4.68 8.67
CA HIS A 109 -4.38 3.36 9.29
C HIS A 109 -4.28 3.39 10.82
N GLY A 110 -4.24 4.58 11.44
CA GLY A 110 -4.17 4.72 12.89
C GLY A 110 -2.76 4.46 13.45
N GLY A 111 -1.72 4.85 12.70
CA GLY A 111 -0.32 4.73 13.07
C GLY A 111 0.43 3.58 12.38
N PRO A 112 1.71 3.38 12.75
CA PRO A 112 2.58 2.37 12.16
C PRO A 112 2.06 0.94 12.35
N GLU A 113 1.63 0.59 13.55
CA GLU A 113 1.10 -0.75 13.89
C GLU A 113 -0.16 -1.08 13.08
N GLY A 114 -1.08 -0.12 12.95
CA GLY A 114 -2.31 -0.30 12.16
C GLY A 114 -2.02 -0.47 10.67
N PHE A 115 -1.02 0.25 10.14
CA PHE A 115 -0.57 0.08 8.77
C PHE A 115 0.06 -1.30 8.54
N GLU A 116 0.88 -1.78 9.48
CA GLU A 116 1.48 -3.11 9.40
C GLU A 116 0.44 -4.23 9.42
N ALA A 117 -0.49 -4.18 10.36
CA ALA A 117 -1.59 -5.15 10.44
C ALA A 117 -2.40 -5.16 9.12
N TYR A 118 -2.60 -3.99 8.52
CA TYR A 118 -3.24 -3.87 7.21
C TYR A 118 -2.43 -4.54 6.09
N LEU A 119 -1.12 -4.28 6.02
CA LEU A 119 -0.24 -4.92 5.03
C LEU A 119 -0.18 -6.44 5.21
N GLN A 120 -0.16 -6.92 6.46
CA GLN A 120 -0.19 -8.36 6.76
C GLN A 120 -1.47 -9.01 6.27
N LYS A 121 -2.63 -8.40 6.52
CA LYS A 121 -3.92 -8.87 6.00
C LYS A 121 -3.94 -8.95 4.47
N LEU A 122 -3.34 -7.96 3.80
CA LEU A 122 -3.22 -8.00 2.34
C LEU A 122 -2.27 -9.10 1.86
N ARG A 123 -1.16 -9.32 2.58
CA ARG A 123 -0.19 -10.37 2.26
C ARG A 123 -0.81 -11.76 2.41
N THR A 124 -1.56 -12.04 3.48
CA THR A 124 -2.25 -13.32 3.67
C THR A 124 -3.31 -13.55 2.59
N ALA A 125 -4.11 -12.53 2.27
CA ALA A 125 -5.07 -12.60 1.17
C ALA A 125 -4.40 -12.81 -0.21
N HIS A 126 -3.22 -12.20 -0.42
CA HIS A 126 -2.45 -12.39 -1.64
C HIS A 126 -1.90 -13.81 -1.77
N LYS A 127 -1.35 -14.37 -0.69
CA LYS A 127 -0.87 -15.77 -0.66
C LYS A 127 -1.98 -16.76 -1.05
N LEU A 128 -3.21 -16.50 -0.62
CA LEU A 128 -4.37 -17.33 -0.97
C LEU A 128 -4.81 -17.20 -2.43
N ARG A 129 -4.70 -16.01 -3.02
CA ARG A 129 -5.20 -15.72 -4.39
C ARG A 129 -4.16 -15.90 -5.49
N SER A 130 -2.89 -15.66 -5.18
CA SER A 130 -1.81 -15.62 -6.16
C SER A 130 -0.47 -15.94 -5.48
N PRO A 131 -0.25 -17.19 -5.07
CA PRO A 131 0.98 -17.59 -4.37
C PRO A 131 2.24 -17.43 -5.22
N GLU A 132 2.13 -17.53 -6.54
CA GLU A 132 3.25 -17.44 -7.48
C GLU A 132 3.81 -16.02 -7.64
N LYS A 133 3.00 -14.99 -7.35
CA LYS A 133 3.39 -13.58 -7.57
C LYS A 133 4.02 -12.99 -6.31
N LYS A 134 5.04 -12.15 -6.47
CA LYS A 134 5.59 -11.40 -5.33
C LYS A 134 4.58 -10.35 -4.86
N PHE A 135 4.29 -10.34 -3.56
CA PHE A 135 3.47 -9.31 -2.94
C PHE A 135 4.21 -7.96 -2.97
N LYS A 136 3.58 -6.94 -3.56
CA LYS A 136 4.13 -5.58 -3.57
C LYS A 136 3.95 -4.94 -2.19
N CYS A 137 5.06 -4.65 -1.52
CA CYS A 137 5.14 -3.94 -0.24
C CYS A 137 6.43 -3.11 -0.18
N PRO A 138 6.49 -2.08 0.68
CA PRO A 138 7.69 -1.27 0.80
C PRO A 138 8.82 -2.10 1.38
N ALA A 139 10.07 -1.83 0.96
CA ALA A 139 11.23 -2.64 1.33
C ALA A 139 11.41 -2.74 2.86
N ALA A 140 11.13 -1.64 3.57
CA ALA A 140 11.16 -1.58 5.04
C ALA A 140 10.20 -2.56 5.73
N TYR A 141 9.18 -3.05 5.02
CA TYR A 141 8.13 -3.96 5.53
C TYR A 141 8.23 -5.38 4.94
N ASP A 142 9.23 -5.68 4.11
CA ASP A 142 9.41 -7.03 3.55
C ASP A 142 9.91 -8.00 4.64
N SER A 143 10.69 -7.49 5.60
CA SER A 143 11.25 -8.25 6.74
C SER A 143 10.24 -8.61 7.84
N PHE A 144 9.13 -7.88 7.94
CA PHE A 144 8.02 -8.21 8.84
C PHE A 144 7.21 -9.38 8.27
N GLN A 145 7.86 -10.52 8.08
CA GLN A 145 7.12 -11.77 7.95
C GLN A 145 6.52 -12.08 9.33
N PRO A 146 5.23 -12.47 9.40
CA PRO A 146 4.74 -13.00 10.66
C PRO A 146 5.68 -14.16 11.03
N PRO A 147 6.19 -14.23 12.26
CA PRO A 147 6.71 -15.49 12.75
C PRO A 147 5.55 -16.47 12.57
N ASN A 148 5.73 -17.42 11.64
CA ASN A 148 5.09 -18.72 11.66
C ASN A 148 4.73 -19.05 13.11
N ALA A 149 3.45 -19.34 13.37
CA ALA A 149 2.75 -19.36 14.67
C ALA A 149 3.32 -20.29 15.79
N ALA A 150 4.63 -20.32 15.97
CA ALA A 150 5.37 -20.95 17.04
C ALA A 150 6.71 -20.19 17.17
N THR A 151 7.03 -19.72 18.39
CA THR A 151 8.31 -19.09 18.80
C THR A 151 8.40 -17.60 18.40
N SER A 152 8.46 -16.60 19.29
CA SER A 152 8.99 -16.56 20.64
C SER A 152 8.35 -15.41 21.43
N ALA A 153 8.20 -15.64 22.73
CA ALA A 153 8.22 -14.58 23.72
C ALA A 153 9.51 -13.76 23.54
N SER A 154 9.38 -12.48 23.23
CA SER A 154 10.41 -11.50 23.57
C SER A 154 10.03 -10.95 24.93
N THR A 155 10.42 -11.69 25.98
CA THR A 155 10.61 -11.13 27.31
C THR A 155 11.66 -10.03 27.20
N SER A 156 11.21 -8.78 27.25
CA SER A 156 12.03 -7.63 27.58
C SER A 156 12.54 -7.80 29.03
N THR A 157 13.61 -8.56 29.18
CA THR A 157 14.44 -8.62 30.40
C THR A 157 15.82 -8.13 30.02
N THR A 158 16.11 -6.85 30.27
CA THR A 158 17.43 -6.39 30.68
C THR A 158 17.22 -5.10 31.47
N GLU A 159 16.76 -5.33 32.69
CA GLU A 159 17.07 -4.50 33.84
C GLU A 159 18.58 -4.64 34.11
N ARG A 160 19.36 -3.57 33.90
CA ARG A 160 20.58 -3.34 34.68
C ARG A 160 20.99 -1.87 34.64
N SER A 161 20.46 -1.16 35.63
CA SER A 161 21.12 -0.13 36.44
C SER A 161 22.52 0.31 35.99
N ASN A 162 22.64 1.58 35.60
CA ASN A 162 23.87 2.35 35.78
C ASN A 162 23.56 3.58 36.63
N ALA A 163 23.78 3.43 37.93
CA ALA A 163 23.92 4.53 38.85
C ALA A 163 25.36 5.06 38.73
N ALA A 164 25.50 6.27 38.22
CA ALA A 164 26.73 7.06 38.37
C ALA A 164 26.32 8.48 38.78
N ALA A 165 26.04 8.63 40.07
CA ALA A 165 26.15 9.90 40.75
C ALA A 165 27.64 10.15 41.00
N THR A 166 28.18 11.31 40.61
CA THR A 166 29.10 12.10 41.46
C THR A 166 29.12 13.54 40.94
N ALA A 167 28.98 14.45 41.90
CA ALA A 167 28.78 15.88 41.80
C ALA A 167 29.89 16.66 41.07
N SER A 168 29.50 17.78 40.45
CA SER A 168 30.39 18.93 40.21
C SER A 168 29.85 20.12 41.02
N PRO A 169 30.64 20.68 41.95
CA PRO A 169 30.22 21.83 42.73
C PRO A 169 30.40 23.14 41.96
N SER A 170 29.34 23.95 42.05
CA SER A 170 29.29 25.39 41.92
C SER A 170 30.50 26.10 42.53
N THR A 171 31.13 27.03 41.80
CA THR A 171 31.79 28.20 42.38
C THR A 171 31.46 29.46 41.57
N SER A 172 31.06 30.47 42.33
CA SER A 172 30.47 31.76 41.94
C SER A 172 31.50 32.76 41.40
N PRO A 173 31.05 33.85 40.76
CA PRO A 173 31.89 34.90 40.22
C PRO A 173 32.25 35.96 41.27
N THR A 174 33.34 36.70 41.05
CA THR A 174 33.58 38.03 41.62
C THR A 174 34.27 38.88 40.56
#